data_AF-A0A182XVU6-F1
#
_entry.id   AF-A0A182XVU6-F1
#
_cell.length_a   1.000
_cell.length_b   1.000
_cell.length_c   1.000
_cell.angle_alpha   90.00
_cell.angle_beta   90.00
_cell.angle_gamma   90.00
#
_symmetry.space_group_name_H-M   'P 1'
#
loop_
_entity.id
_entity.type
_entity.pdbx_description
1 polymer ?
#
loop_
_entity_poly.entity_id
_entity_poly.type
_entity_poly.pdbx_seq_one_letter_code
_entity_poly.pdbx_strand_id
1 'polypeptide(L)'
;LGRPLPVEYLLVDVPASTPLVPLYTFLERKDAKQYFPVENRLIDGHIQDFSALADYLAKSRSLPFLDAVSDFHLLFYLYRMEDMLPMKSQLGPLLEAVRTKDKAKANEWKSREVWKTLEELIEASSNHDDSSMSNDVEFVPSGDAEQNWICTFCTFINSRELPACEICNLPR
;
A
#
# COMPACT_ATOMS: atom_id res chain seq x y z
N LEU A 1 -31.79 -26.43 30.61
CA LEU A 1 -31.12 -25.50 29.68
C LEU A 1 -29.62 -25.52 30.00
N GLY A 2 -28.76 -25.84 29.02
CA GLY A 2 -27.31 -25.69 29.17
C GLY A 2 -26.95 -24.21 29.22
N ARG A 3 -26.10 -23.81 30.17
CA ARG A 3 -25.59 -22.42 30.21
C ARG A 3 -24.67 -22.21 29.01
N PRO A 4 -24.66 -21.00 28.40
CA PRO A 4 -23.73 -20.69 27.32
C PRO A 4 -22.29 -20.84 27.82
N LEU A 5 -21.47 -21.53 27.04
CA LEU A 5 -20.04 -21.71 27.31
C LEU A 5 -19.32 -20.36 27.12
N PRO A 6 -18.50 -19.91 28.08
CA PRO A 6 -17.72 -18.68 27.91
C PRO A 6 -16.68 -18.78 26.78
N VAL A 7 -16.45 -17.70 26.05
CA VAL A 7 -15.62 -17.68 24.82
C VAL A 7 -14.13 -17.87 25.11
N GLU A 8 -13.66 -17.49 26.30
CA GLU A 8 -12.26 -17.64 26.71
C GLU A 8 -11.79 -19.10 26.70
N TYR A 9 -12.70 -20.08 26.85
CA TYR A 9 -12.38 -21.50 26.74
C TYR A 9 -12.14 -21.96 25.29
N LEU A 10 -12.40 -21.09 24.31
CA LEU A 10 -12.18 -21.34 22.88
C LEU A 10 -10.92 -20.64 22.35
N LEU A 11 -10.20 -19.89 23.19
CA LEU A 11 -9.05 -19.09 22.80
C LEU A 11 -7.74 -19.69 23.32
N VAL A 12 -6.67 -19.47 22.57
CA VAL A 12 -5.30 -19.83 22.95
C VAL A 12 -4.42 -18.60 22.78
N ASP A 13 -3.67 -18.26 23.82
CA ASP A 13 -2.72 -17.15 23.77
C ASP A 13 -1.48 -17.54 22.96
N VAL A 14 -1.12 -16.68 22.00
CA VAL A 14 0.10 -16.81 21.19
C VAL A 14 0.99 -15.61 21.49
N PRO A 15 2.25 -15.81 21.93
CA PRO A 15 3.15 -14.69 22.17
C PRO A 15 3.48 -13.97 20.86
N ALA A 16 3.41 -12.64 20.87
CA ALA A 16 3.83 -11.78 19.76
C ALA A 16 5.08 -10.99 20.16
N SER A 17 6.06 -10.91 19.24
CA SER A 17 7.27 -10.10 19.45
C SER A 17 7.83 -9.62 18.12
N THR A 18 8.69 -8.61 18.19
CA THR A 18 9.54 -8.18 17.08
C THR A 18 10.97 -8.64 17.34
N PRO A 19 11.75 -8.95 16.28
CA PRO A 19 13.15 -9.32 16.46
C PRO A 19 13.96 -8.13 17.02
N LEU A 20 14.95 -8.43 17.88
CA LEU A 20 15.82 -7.40 18.47
C LEU A 20 16.53 -6.55 17.41
N VAL A 21 16.91 -7.18 16.29
CA VAL A 21 17.40 -6.51 15.10
C VAL A 21 16.36 -6.73 14.00
N PRO A 22 15.69 -5.66 13.53
CA PRO A 22 14.69 -5.78 12.48
C PRO A 22 15.26 -6.37 11.19
N LEU A 23 14.58 -7.40 10.67
CA LEU A 23 14.88 -8.02 9.38
C LEU A 23 13.77 -7.64 8.39
N TYR A 24 14.02 -6.60 7.62
CA TYR A 24 13.05 -6.10 6.65
C TYR A 24 13.22 -6.73 5.28
N THR A 25 12.15 -7.30 4.73
CA THR A 25 12.07 -7.70 3.31
C THR A 25 11.74 -6.49 2.44
N PHE A 26 10.74 -5.71 2.84
CA PHE A 26 10.35 -4.46 2.17
C PHE A 26 11.06 -3.27 2.81
N LEU A 27 11.32 -2.23 2.02
CA LEU A 27 12.07 -1.09 2.52
C LEU A 27 11.23 -0.28 3.50
N GLU A 28 11.78 -0.08 4.71
CA GLU A 28 11.19 0.83 5.69
C GLU A 28 11.37 2.29 5.22
N ARG A 29 10.26 3.02 5.12
CA ARG A 29 10.26 4.46 4.80
C ARG A 29 10.17 5.26 6.09
N LYS A 30 10.77 6.45 6.08
CA LYS A 30 10.73 7.37 7.23
C LYS A 30 9.39 8.09 7.36
N ASP A 31 8.68 8.26 6.26
CA ASP A 31 7.39 8.95 6.19
C ASP A 31 6.36 8.01 5.54
N ALA A 32 5.18 7.92 6.17
CA ALA A 32 4.05 7.17 5.66
C ALA A 32 3.67 7.56 4.22
N LYS A 33 3.85 8.83 3.85
CA LYS A 33 3.54 9.35 2.50
C LYS A 33 4.47 8.84 1.40
N GLN A 34 5.57 8.19 1.76
CA GLN A 34 6.51 7.59 0.81
C GLN A 34 6.16 6.15 0.45
N TYR A 35 5.16 5.56 1.09
CA TYR A 35 4.65 4.25 0.73
C TYR A 35 3.63 4.34 -0.41
N PHE A 36 3.49 3.26 -1.15
CA PHE A 36 2.37 3.12 -2.07
C PHE A 36 1.06 2.99 -1.27
N PRO A 37 -0.08 3.55 -1.74
CA PRO A 37 -1.35 3.44 -1.04
C PRO A 37 -1.71 1.99 -0.75
N VAL A 38 -2.14 1.71 0.49
CA VAL A 38 -2.58 0.37 0.93
C VAL A 38 -3.93 0.00 0.31
N GLU A 39 -4.07 -1.25 -0.14
CA GLU A 39 -5.33 -1.76 -0.69
C GLU A 39 -6.49 -1.73 0.31
N ASN A 40 -7.73 -1.67 -0.21
CA ASN A 40 -8.98 -1.74 0.57
C ASN A 40 -9.14 -0.62 1.63
N ARG A 41 -8.50 0.53 1.42
CA ARG A 41 -8.58 1.72 2.30
C ARG A 41 -9.12 2.96 1.57
N LEU A 42 -10.11 2.75 0.70
CA LEU A 42 -10.71 3.82 -0.11
C LEU A 42 -11.28 4.96 0.75
N ILE A 43 -11.91 4.62 1.88
CA ILE A 43 -12.47 5.59 2.84
C ILE A 43 -11.38 6.51 3.42
N ASP A 44 -10.14 6.03 3.46
CA ASP A 44 -8.98 6.76 4.00
C ASP A 44 -8.23 7.54 2.92
N GLY A 45 -8.77 7.60 1.70
CA GLY A 45 -8.12 8.22 0.54
C GLY A 45 -6.97 7.40 -0.04
N HIS A 46 -6.81 6.13 0.35
CA HIS A 46 -5.82 5.24 -0.26
C HIS A 46 -6.39 4.68 -1.57
N ILE A 47 -6.34 5.51 -2.61
CA ILE A 47 -6.78 5.15 -3.95
C ILE A 47 -5.60 4.48 -4.67
N GLN A 48 -5.81 3.24 -5.12
CA GLN A 48 -4.85 2.51 -5.96
C GLN A 48 -5.32 2.54 -7.42
N ASP A 49 -4.98 3.62 -8.11
CA ASP A 49 -5.22 3.78 -9.54
C ASP A 49 -3.91 4.09 -10.30
N PHE A 50 -4.03 4.31 -11.60
CA PHE A 50 -2.86 4.58 -12.44
C PHE A 50 -2.17 5.91 -12.08
N SER A 51 -2.94 6.91 -11.61
CA SER A 51 -2.39 8.20 -11.17
C SER A 51 -1.54 8.04 -9.91
N ALA A 52 -2.01 7.24 -8.95
CA ALA A 52 -1.27 6.92 -7.73
C ALA A 52 0.05 6.20 -8.03
N LEU A 53 0.07 5.32 -9.05
CA LEU A 53 1.30 4.68 -9.53
C LEU A 53 2.27 5.69 -10.15
N ALA A 54 1.79 6.55 -11.05
CA ALA A 54 2.60 7.58 -11.68
C ALA A 54 3.24 8.50 -10.64
N ASP A 55 2.44 9.00 -9.69
CA ASP A 55 2.88 9.83 -8.57
C ASP A 55 3.93 9.14 -7.70
N TYR A 56 3.69 7.87 -7.35
CA TYR A 56 4.62 7.10 -6.53
C TYR A 56 5.98 6.94 -7.22
N LEU A 57 5.98 6.58 -8.51
CA LEU A 57 7.21 6.39 -9.28
C LEU A 57 7.94 7.71 -9.51
N ALA A 58 7.21 8.81 -9.74
CA ALA A 58 7.79 10.15 -9.84
C ALA A 58 8.51 10.56 -8.55
N LYS A 59 7.87 10.36 -7.38
CA LYS A 59 8.46 10.63 -6.05
C LYS A 59 9.67 9.73 -5.77
N SER A 60 9.66 8.50 -6.30
CA SER A 60 10.70 7.50 -6.07
C SER A 60 11.86 7.56 -7.06
N ARG A 61 11.85 8.50 -8.02
CA ARG A 61 12.87 8.58 -9.10
C ARG A 61 14.30 8.78 -8.60
N SER A 62 14.48 9.35 -7.41
CA SER A 62 15.78 9.54 -6.77
C SER A 62 16.33 8.28 -6.08
N LEU A 63 15.50 7.25 -5.90
CA LEU A 63 15.87 6.01 -5.25
C LEU A 63 16.45 5.00 -6.25
N PRO A 64 17.34 4.10 -5.80
CA PRO A 64 17.66 2.90 -6.57
C PRO A 64 16.39 2.13 -6.92
N PHE A 65 16.32 1.57 -8.14
CA PHE A 65 15.11 0.90 -8.61
C PHE A 65 14.61 -0.18 -7.65
N LEU A 66 15.51 -1.05 -7.16
CA LEU A 66 15.19 -2.08 -6.17
C LEU A 66 14.50 -1.47 -4.94
N ASP A 67 15.00 -0.35 -4.44
CA ASP A 67 14.48 0.31 -3.24
C ASP A 67 13.11 0.94 -3.51
N ALA A 68 12.85 1.43 -4.73
CA ALA A 68 11.55 1.93 -5.14
C ALA A 68 10.50 0.81 -5.24
N VAL A 69 10.87 -0.35 -5.81
CA VAL A 69 9.95 -1.48 -6.00
C VAL A 69 9.83 -2.43 -4.80
N SER A 70 10.69 -2.28 -3.78
CA SER A 70 10.63 -3.06 -2.54
C SER A 70 9.51 -2.56 -1.61
N ASP A 71 8.30 -2.39 -2.15
CA ASP A 71 7.07 -2.03 -1.46
C ASP A 71 6.02 -3.09 -1.79
N PHE A 72 5.44 -3.70 -0.75
CA PHE A 72 4.47 -4.79 -0.92
C PHE A 72 3.22 -4.33 -1.67
N HIS A 73 2.68 -3.17 -1.34
CA HIS A 73 1.42 -2.68 -1.90
C HIS A 73 1.60 -2.33 -3.38
N LEU A 74 2.74 -1.76 -3.74
CA LEU A 74 3.11 -1.57 -5.15
C LEU A 74 3.18 -2.91 -5.91
N LEU A 75 3.91 -3.88 -5.38
CA LEU A 75 4.08 -5.19 -6.03
C LEU A 75 2.74 -5.91 -6.18
N PHE A 76 1.85 -5.80 -5.18
CA PHE A 76 0.51 -6.35 -5.24
C PHE A 76 -0.36 -5.64 -6.28
N TYR A 77 -0.28 -4.31 -6.36
CA TYR A 77 -0.95 -3.54 -7.39
C TYR A 77 -0.50 -3.93 -8.80
N LEU A 78 0.82 -4.00 -9.03
CA LEU A 78 1.39 -4.46 -10.30
C LEU A 78 0.96 -5.90 -10.63
N TYR A 79 0.89 -6.79 -9.64
CA TYR A 79 0.41 -8.15 -9.85
C TYR A 79 -1.06 -8.20 -10.29
N ARG A 80 -1.89 -7.27 -9.81
CA ARG A 80 -3.33 -7.16 -10.12
C ARG A 80 -3.60 -6.38 -11.40
N MET A 81 -2.62 -5.64 -11.92
CA MET A 81 -2.68 -4.95 -13.20
C MET A 81 -2.62 -5.98 -14.32
N GLU A 82 -3.77 -6.52 -14.72
CA GLU A 82 -3.90 -7.47 -15.85
C GLU A 82 -4.57 -6.81 -17.07
N ASP A 83 -5.46 -5.84 -16.83
CA ASP A 83 -6.24 -5.18 -17.90
C ASP A 83 -5.41 -4.23 -18.77
N MET A 84 -4.37 -3.59 -18.21
CA MET A 84 -3.49 -2.67 -18.95
C MET A 84 -2.26 -3.35 -19.54
N LEU A 85 -1.57 -4.16 -18.73
CA LEU A 85 -0.31 -4.82 -19.08
C LEU A 85 -0.25 -6.21 -18.44
N PRO A 86 0.35 -7.23 -19.07
CA PRO A 86 0.41 -8.60 -18.53
C PRO A 86 1.47 -8.77 -17.42
N MET A 87 1.47 -7.86 -16.43
CA MET A 87 2.48 -7.75 -15.36
C MET A 87 2.64 -9.03 -14.55
N LYS A 88 1.52 -9.65 -14.17
CA LYS A 88 1.47 -10.90 -13.38
C LYS A 88 2.42 -11.99 -13.90
N SER A 89 2.40 -12.24 -15.21
CA SER A 89 3.23 -13.26 -15.85
C SER A 89 4.73 -12.94 -15.81
N GLN A 90 5.07 -11.65 -15.72
CA GLN A 90 6.45 -11.14 -15.79
C GLN A 90 7.05 -10.83 -14.42
N LEU A 91 6.24 -10.81 -13.35
CA LEU A 91 6.66 -10.30 -12.04
C LEU A 91 7.60 -11.25 -11.28
N GLY A 92 7.60 -12.55 -11.59
CA GLY A 92 8.38 -13.56 -10.86
C GLY A 92 9.85 -13.21 -10.64
N PRO A 93 10.63 -12.86 -11.68
CA PRO A 93 12.02 -12.46 -11.52
C PRO A 93 12.22 -11.18 -10.68
N LEU A 94 11.27 -10.24 -10.70
CA LEU A 94 11.31 -9.05 -9.85
C LEU A 94 11.11 -9.41 -8.37
N LEU A 95 10.12 -10.27 -8.09
CA LEU A 95 9.87 -10.76 -6.72
C LEU A 95 11.08 -11.50 -6.17
N GLU A 96 11.78 -12.26 -7.01
CA GLU A 96 13.03 -12.91 -6.63
C GLU A 96 14.14 -11.90 -6.30
N ALA A 97 14.27 -10.85 -7.11
CA ALA A 97 15.24 -9.78 -6.87
C ALA A 97 14.95 -9.04 -5.55
N VAL A 98 13.68 -8.74 -5.26
CA VAL A 98 13.25 -8.13 -3.98
C VAL A 98 13.55 -9.06 -2.81
N ARG A 99 13.16 -10.34 -2.92
CA ARG A 99 13.41 -11.36 -1.88
C ARG A 99 14.89 -11.53 -1.54
N THR A 100 15.74 -11.53 -2.57
CA THR A 100 17.20 -11.73 -2.42
C THR A 100 17.98 -10.43 -2.26
N LYS A 101 17.30 -9.28 -2.30
CA LYS A 101 17.89 -7.93 -2.28
C LYS A 101 18.94 -7.72 -3.38
N ASP A 102 18.73 -8.34 -4.54
CA ASP A 102 19.65 -8.31 -5.68
C ASP A 102 19.36 -7.12 -6.60
N LYS A 103 20.18 -6.08 -6.46
CA LYS A 103 20.08 -4.85 -7.27
C LYS A 103 20.32 -5.09 -8.75
N ALA A 104 21.18 -6.05 -9.11
CA ALA A 104 21.50 -6.31 -10.51
C ALA A 104 20.30 -6.95 -11.21
N LYS A 105 19.69 -7.97 -10.61
CA LYS A 105 18.47 -8.62 -11.12
C LYS A 105 17.29 -7.65 -11.23
N ALA A 106 17.13 -6.75 -10.25
CA ALA A 106 16.09 -5.74 -10.32
C ALA A 106 16.27 -4.79 -11.52
N ASN A 107 17.51 -4.31 -11.76
CA ASN A 107 17.80 -3.45 -12.90
C ASN A 107 17.71 -4.19 -14.25
N GLU A 108 18.07 -5.47 -14.30
CA GLU A 108 17.84 -6.32 -15.47
C GLU A 108 16.33 -6.42 -15.76
N TRP A 109 15.50 -6.68 -14.74
CA TRP A 109 14.06 -6.73 -14.91
C TRP A 109 13.47 -5.39 -15.37
N LYS A 110 13.98 -4.27 -14.85
CA LYS A 110 13.59 -2.91 -15.29
C LYS A 110 13.77 -2.71 -16.81
N SER A 111 14.74 -3.39 -17.42
CA SER A 111 15.00 -3.28 -18.86
C SER A 111 14.02 -4.06 -19.75
N ARG A 112 13.09 -4.84 -19.17
CA ARG A 112 12.09 -5.60 -19.91
C ARG A 112 11.05 -4.70 -20.54
N GLU A 113 10.53 -5.12 -21.69
CA GLU A 113 9.53 -4.39 -22.46
C GLU A 113 8.29 -4.04 -21.63
N VAL A 114 7.80 -4.96 -20.79
CA VAL A 114 6.62 -4.72 -19.94
C VAL A 114 6.78 -3.51 -19.01
N TRP A 115 8.00 -3.26 -18.51
CA TRP A 115 8.28 -2.12 -17.66
C TRP A 115 8.50 -0.84 -18.47
N LYS A 116 9.19 -0.94 -19.61
CA LYS A 116 9.35 0.21 -20.52
C LYS A 116 8.01 0.74 -21.02
N THR A 117 7.11 -0.15 -21.43
CA THR A 117 5.75 0.22 -21.84
C THR A 117 4.99 0.88 -20.69
N LEU A 118 5.16 0.42 -19.45
CA LEU A 118 4.58 1.09 -18.28
C LEU A 118 5.14 2.52 -18.13
N GLU A 119 6.46 2.71 -18.24
CA GLU A 119 7.09 4.03 -18.18
C GLU A 119 6.57 4.95 -19.30
N GLU A 120 6.45 4.45 -20.54
CA GLU A 120 5.88 5.18 -21.68
C GLU A 120 4.41 5.58 -21.45
N LEU A 121 3.58 4.69 -20.90
CA LEU A 121 2.18 4.99 -20.57
C LEU A 121 2.07 6.07 -19.50
N ILE A 122 2.94 6.02 -18.48
CA ILE A 122 3.01 7.05 -17.44
C ILE A 122 3.38 8.39 -18.05
N GLU A 123 4.42 8.43 -18.89
CA GLU A 123 4.85 9.66 -19.58
C GLU A 123 3.74 10.21 -20.50
N ALA A 124 3.03 9.34 -21.24
CA ALA A 124 1.91 9.74 -22.07
C ALA A 124 0.74 10.31 -21.26
N SER A 125 0.44 9.72 -20.09
CA SER A 125 -0.63 10.19 -19.20
C SER A 125 -0.33 11.56 -18.59
N SER A 126 0.94 11.84 -18.26
CA SER A 126 1.36 13.11 -17.67
C SER A 126 1.26 14.31 -18.63
N ASN A 127 1.28 14.06 -19.94
CA ASN A 127 1.16 15.10 -20.96
C ASN A 127 -0.30 15.51 -21.25
N HIS A 128 -1.28 14.86 -20.63
CA HIS A 128 -2.71 15.09 -20.87
C HIS A 128 -3.40 15.95 -19.79
N ASP A 129 -2.62 16.61 -18.93
CA ASP A 129 -3.08 17.38 -17.77
C ASP A 129 -3.41 18.87 -18.06
N ASP A 130 -3.82 19.23 -19.29
CA ASP A 130 -4.35 20.57 -19.61
C ASP A 130 -5.87 20.58 -19.94
N SER A 131 -6.60 19.61 -19.40
CA SER A 131 -8.06 19.66 -19.38
C SER A 131 -8.56 19.37 -17.98
N SER A 132 -8.62 20.43 -17.19
CA SER A 132 -9.42 20.57 -15.97
C SER A 132 -10.85 20.03 -16.21
N MET A 133 -11.06 18.77 -15.90
CA MET A 133 -12.35 18.23 -15.52
C MET A 133 -12.31 18.02 -14.02
N SER A 134 -12.60 19.10 -13.28
CA SER A 134 -13.10 19.00 -11.92
C SER A 134 -14.32 18.09 -11.96
N ASN A 135 -14.13 16.81 -11.64
CA ASN A 135 -15.21 16.01 -11.12
C ASN A 135 -15.48 16.51 -9.70
N ASP A 136 -16.14 17.66 -9.60
CA ASP A 136 -16.93 18.02 -8.43
C ASP A 136 -18.10 17.02 -8.36
N VAL A 137 -17.79 15.81 -7.91
CA VAL A 137 -18.78 15.00 -7.24
C VAL A 137 -18.97 15.69 -5.90
N GLU A 138 -19.95 16.58 -5.84
CA GLU A 138 -20.54 17.02 -4.58
C GLU A 138 -21.00 15.76 -3.84
N PHE A 139 -20.12 15.24 -3.00
CA PHE A 139 -20.48 14.35 -1.93
C PHE A 139 -21.40 15.17 -1.02
N VAL A 140 -22.71 14.98 -1.18
CA VAL A 140 -23.69 15.39 -0.18
C VAL A 140 -23.26 14.71 1.12
N PRO A 141 -22.79 15.43 2.14
CA PRO A 141 -22.52 14.81 3.42
C PRO A 141 -23.89 14.50 4.02
N SER A 142 -24.40 13.32 3.69
CA SER A 142 -25.42 12.69 4.51
C SER A 142 -24.78 12.53 5.89
N GLY A 143 -25.42 13.12 6.90
CA GLY A 143 -24.86 13.41 8.21
C GLY A 143 -24.10 12.25 8.87
N ASP A 144 -23.20 12.66 9.77
CA ASP A 144 -22.40 11.81 10.67
C ASP A 144 -21.22 11.06 10.01
N ALA A 145 -20.41 11.78 9.24
CA ALA A 145 -18.97 11.48 9.22
C ALA A 145 -18.38 11.85 10.59
N GLU A 146 -18.68 11.00 11.59
CA GLU A 146 -17.98 10.96 12.86
C GLU A 146 -16.49 11.01 12.55
N GLN A 147 -15.84 12.05 13.04
CA GLN A 147 -14.44 12.29 12.80
C GLN A 147 -13.70 11.09 13.42
N ASN A 148 -13.14 10.22 12.60
CA ASN A 148 -12.48 8.98 13.04
C ASN A 148 -10.98 9.02 12.69
N TRP A 149 -10.16 8.22 13.37
CA TRP A 149 -8.74 8.03 13.07
C TRP A 149 -8.36 6.55 13.10
N ILE A 150 -7.48 6.15 12.19
CA ILE A 150 -7.02 4.76 12.10
C ILE A 150 -5.78 4.56 12.95
N CYS A 151 -5.82 3.53 13.79
CA CYS A 151 -4.66 3.09 14.53
C CYS A 151 -3.57 2.60 13.59
N THR A 152 -2.39 3.22 13.66
CA THR A 152 -1.21 2.83 12.88
C THR A 152 -0.67 1.44 13.26
N PHE A 153 -1.08 0.91 14.42
CA PHE A 153 -0.62 -0.38 14.94
C PHE A 153 -1.56 -1.55 14.59
N CYS A 154 -2.87 -1.40 14.75
CA CYS A 154 -3.84 -2.49 14.54
C CYS A 154 -4.89 -2.21 13.46
N THR A 155 -4.79 -1.07 12.77
CA THR A 155 -5.69 -0.66 11.66
C THR A 155 -7.14 -0.41 12.02
N PHE A 156 -7.50 -0.47 13.31
CA PHE A 156 -8.86 -0.18 13.77
C PHE A 156 -9.21 1.30 13.59
N ILE A 157 -10.44 1.56 13.15
CA ILE A 157 -11.01 2.91 12.97
C ILE A 157 -11.60 3.34 14.32
N ASN A 158 -10.93 4.27 15.00
CA ASN A 158 -11.35 4.82 16.30
C ASN A 158 -12.08 6.14 16.11
N SER A 159 -12.94 6.51 17.05
CA SER A 159 -13.47 7.87 17.15
C SER A 159 -12.36 8.88 17.49
N ARG A 160 -12.39 10.08 16.90
CA ARG A 160 -11.40 11.17 17.14
C ARG A 160 -11.39 11.69 18.57
N GLU A 161 -12.45 11.45 19.32
CA GLU A 161 -12.52 11.77 20.75
C GLU A 161 -11.56 10.90 21.58
N LEU A 162 -11.14 9.75 21.05
CA LEU A 162 -10.27 8.82 21.74
C LEU A 162 -8.78 9.12 21.45
N PRO A 163 -7.97 9.39 22.48
CA PRO A 163 -6.53 9.63 22.32
C PRO A 163 -5.72 8.33 22.10
N ALA A 164 -6.33 7.17 22.34
CA ALA A 164 -5.74 5.85 22.20
C ALA A 164 -6.73 4.90 21.52
N CYS A 165 -6.21 3.86 20.88
CA CYS A 165 -7.02 2.93 20.10
C CYS A 165 -7.83 1.98 21.00
N GLU A 166 -9.12 1.80 20.74
CA GLU A 166 -10.02 0.92 21.50
C GLU A 166 -9.57 -0.55 21.52
N ILE A 167 -8.97 -1.01 20.42
CA ILE A 167 -8.60 -2.42 20.26
C ILE A 167 -7.25 -2.74 20.89
N CYS A 168 -6.25 -1.86 20.73
CA CYS A 168 -4.88 -2.14 21.17
C CYS A 168 -4.37 -1.24 22.29
N ASN A 169 -5.16 -0.23 22.72
CA ASN A 169 -4.80 0.78 23.72
C ASN A 169 -3.51 1.57 23.43
N LEU A 170 -3.02 1.53 22.20
CA LEU A 170 -1.86 2.32 21.78
C LEU A 170 -2.28 3.74 21.39
N PRO A 171 -1.43 4.74 21.66
CA PRO A 171 -1.73 6.12 21.34
C PRO A 171 -1.90 6.33 19.84
N ARG A 172 -2.60 7.41 19.50
CA ARG A 172 -2.69 7.90 18.12
C ARG A 172 -1.33 8.20 17.49
#